data_AF-A0A6A5UZE2-F1
#
_entry.id   AF-A0A6A5UZE2-F1
#
_cell.length_a   1.000
_cell.length_b   1.000
_cell.length_c   1.000
_cell.angle_alpha   90.00
_cell.angle_beta   90.00
_cell.angle_gamma   90.00
#
_symmetry.space_group_name_H-M   'P 1'
#
loop_
_entity.id
_entity.type
_entity.pdbx_description
1 polymer ?
#
loop_
_entity_poly.entity_id
_entity_poly.type
_entity_poly.pdbx_seq_one_letter_code
_entity_poly.pdbx_strand_id
1 'polypeptide(L)'
;MCFRLWRFARGPNKNTAVEFEEWFQNVTQDDIRNHFLAYFKEGNEIWGPLYTKTDREYFDERMAGLVAASDDHIQPNSIIGKLSQAHPSKADIIQSMTPTLEQLSVAYASFPFSTPVVLTKDALCRAILLLTERGWCCWRQGKGTSIRSRSDEKQLSFLYSTLVCPPAGAPTQGDVLDVVCRVRYPCDVHQGTILNGLNYLQRHPDTDFIPLAERLQPVQDAQPLDPLPVSQIQLLHTFAVAFTPPWFKEPVPPGFEDSESINEEQFITWAKEARLLLCLHRLFEVVLPPLK
;
A
#
# COMPACT_ATOMS: atom_id res chain seq x y z
N MET A 1 22.76 -20.83 11.68
CA MET A 1 21.80 -21.86 11.22
C MET A 1 21.14 -22.66 12.36
N CYS A 2 21.17 -22.22 13.63
CA CYS A 2 20.62 -22.98 14.77
C CYS A 2 19.38 -22.35 15.45
N PHE A 3 18.95 -21.14 15.08
CA PHE A 3 17.77 -20.50 15.67
C PHE A 3 16.42 -20.98 15.10
N ARG A 4 16.43 -21.74 13.99
CA ARG A 4 15.21 -22.25 13.37
C ARG A 4 14.63 -23.48 14.08
N LEU A 5 15.44 -24.22 14.87
CA LEU A 5 15.01 -25.48 15.49
C LEU A 5 14.45 -25.33 16.92
N TRP A 6 14.73 -24.23 17.62
CA TRP A 6 14.30 -24.07 19.02
C TRP A 6 12.79 -23.84 19.20
N ARG A 7 12.08 -23.45 18.12
CA ARG A 7 10.61 -23.28 18.12
C ARG A 7 9.82 -24.58 17.92
N PHE A 8 10.46 -25.71 17.63
CA PHE A 8 9.79 -27.00 17.37
C PHE A 8 9.43 -27.79 18.64
N ALA A 9 9.87 -27.36 19.83
CA ALA A 9 9.66 -28.10 21.09
C ALA A 9 8.48 -27.60 21.94
N ARG A 10 7.74 -26.57 21.50
CA ARG A 10 6.50 -26.13 22.17
C ARG A 10 5.33 -26.66 21.37
N GLY A 11 4.63 -27.65 21.94
CA GLY A 11 3.33 -28.09 21.43
C GLY A 11 2.32 -26.93 21.38
N PRO A 12 1.18 -27.13 20.71
CA PRO A 12 0.12 -26.12 20.63
C PRO A 12 -0.23 -25.59 22.02
N ASN A 13 -0.16 -24.27 22.19
CA ASN A 13 -0.59 -23.63 23.44
C ASN A 13 -2.11 -23.83 23.58
N LYS A 14 -2.57 -24.18 24.78
CA LYS A 14 -3.96 -24.58 25.03
C LYS A 14 -5.01 -23.47 24.87
N ASN A 15 -4.62 -22.22 24.55
CA ASN A 15 -5.50 -21.05 24.55
C ASN A 15 -5.59 -20.26 23.22
N THR A 16 -5.02 -20.73 22.11
CA THR A 16 -4.88 -19.90 20.90
C THR A 16 -6.19 -19.52 20.18
N ALA A 17 -7.30 -20.19 20.48
CA ALA A 17 -8.63 -19.82 19.95
C ALA A 17 -9.24 -18.66 20.74
N VAL A 18 -9.01 -18.64 22.06
CA VAL A 18 -9.37 -17.51 22.91
C VAL A 18 -8.51 -16.30 22.56
N GLU A 19 -7.20 -16.51 22.34
CA GLU A 19 -6.29 -15.45 21.90
C GLU A 19 -6.67 -14.90 20.51
N PHE A 20 -7.09 -15.76 19.58
CA PHE A 20 -7.61 -15.33 18.28
C PHE A 20 -8.89 -14.51 18.44
N GLU A 21 -9.86 -14.98 19.20
CA GLU A 21 -11.12 -14.27 19.42
C GLU A 21 -10.88 -12.92 20.11
N GLU A 22 -10.04 -12.88 21.15
CA GLU A 22 -9.64 -11.65 21.81
C GLU A 22 -8.96 -10.69 20.84
N TRP A 23 -8.04 -11.18 20.00
CA TRP A 23 -7.43 -10.36 18.96
C TRP A 23 -8.48 -9.87 17.96
N PHE A 24 -9.36 -10.74 17.49
CA PHE A 24 -10.38 -10.45 16.49
C PHE A 24 -11.35 -9.37 16.96
N GLN A 25 -11.74 -9.40 18.24
CA GLN A 25 -12.63 -8.41 18.85
C GLN A 25 -11.93 -7.08 19.16
N ASN A 26 -10.64 -7.11 19.52
CA ASN A 26 -9.96 -5.93 20.05
C ASN A 26 -8.98 -5.25 19.07
N VAL A 27 -8.57 -5.92 17.99
CA VAL A 27 -7.59 -5.36 17.04
C VAL A 27 -8.13 -4.06 16.45
N THR A 28 -7.27 -3.03 16.42
CA THR A 28 -7.62 -1.70 15.91
C THR A 28 -7.17 -1.51 14.46
N GLN A 29 -7.63 -0.43 13.82
CA GLN A 29 -7.14 -0.06 12.49
C GLN A 29 -5.62 0.17 12.48
N ASP A 30 -5.07 0.76 13.53
CA ASP A 30 -3.62 1.03 13.62
C ASP A 30 -2.82 -0.25 13.82
N ASP A 31 -3.34 -1.21 14.60
CA ASP A 31 -2.72 -2.53 14.72
C ASP A 31 -2.65 -3.24 13.37
N ILE A 32 -3.73 -3.20 12.58
CA ILE A 32 -3.74 -3.79 11.22
C ILE A 32 -2.71 -3.11 10.32
N ARG A 33 -2.64 -1.78 10.33
CA ARG A 33 -1.64 -1.02 9.56
C ARG A 33 -0.20 -1.37 9.96
N ASN A 34 0.05 -1.58 11.25
CA ASN A 34 1.36 -1.95 11.79
C ASN A 34 1.72 -3.39 11.45
N HIS A 35 0.77 -4.33 11.61
CA HIS A 35 0.96 -5.71 11.19
C HIS A 35 1.15 -5.83 9.67
N PHE A 36 0.52 -4.97 8.89
CA PHE A 36 0.72 -4.95 7.45
C PHE A 36 2.11 -4.44 7.07
N LEU A 37 2.65 -3.44 7.78
CA LEU A 37 4.06 -3.05 7.62
C LEU A 37 5.00 -4.20 8.02
N ALA A 38 4.69 -4.94 9.10
CA ALA A 38 5.46 -6.11 9.51
C ALA A 38 5.44 -7.21 8.43
N TYR A 39 4.31 -7.42 7.75
CA TYR A 39 4.20 -8.36 6.63
C TYR A 39 5.21 -8.05 5.51
N PHE A 40 5.43 -6.77 5.16
CA PHE A 40 6.50 -6.41 4.20
C PHE A 40 7.90 -6.74 4.75
N LYS A 41 8.13 -6.52 6.05
CA LYS A 41 9.43 -6.75 6.71
C LYS A 41 9.82 -8.21 6.81
N GLU A 42 8.82 -9.07 6.97
CA GLU A 42 9.04 -10.48 7.28
C GLU A 42 8.87 -11.39 6.06
N GLY A 43 8.11 -10.93 5.06
CA GLY A 43 7.70 -11.74 3.94
C GLY A 43 6.70 -12.81 4.36
N ASN A 44 6.53 -13.80 3.48
CA ASN A 44 5.58 -14.88 3.66
C ASN A 44 6.14 -16.21 3.11
N GLU A 45 5.31 -17.24 2.99
CA GLU A 45 5.72 -18.55 2.52
C GLU A 45 6.07 -18.61 1.02
N ILE A 46 5.67 -17.61 0.23
CA ILE A 46 5.93 -17.51 -1.21
C ILE A 46 7.09 -16.55 -1.52
N TRP A 47 7.21 -15.47 -0.74
CA TRP A 47 8.20 -14.42 -0.98
C TRP A 47 9.00 -14.14 0.29
N GLY A 48 10.31 -13.90 0.14
CA GLY A 48 11.10 -13.33 1.23
C GLY A 48 10.64 -11.92 1.63
N PRO A 49 11.30 -11.31 2.64
CA PRO A 49 11.09 -9.92 2.99
C PRO A 49 11.08 -9.00 1.76
N LEU A 50 10.00 -8.24 1.58
CA LEU A 50 9.89 -7.19 0.57
C LEU A 50 10.49 -5.86 1.07
N TYR A 51 10.82 -5.80 2.36
CA TYR A 51 11.44 -4.67 3.02
C TYR A 51 12.44 -5.16 4.08
N THR A 52 13.69 -5.28 3.68
CA THR A 52 14.74 -5.81 4.56
C THR A 52 15.17 -4.79 5.62
N LYS A 53 15.93 -5.23 6.63
CA LYS A 53 16.57 -4.32 7.59
C LYS A 53 17.47 -3.30 6.88
N THR A 54 18.21 -3.72 5.85
CA THR A 54 19.06 -2.82 5.07
C THR A 54 18.24 -1.79 4.29
N ASP A 55 17.09 -2.17 3.75
CA ASP A 55 16.17 -1.20 3.13
C ASP A 55 15.65 -0.19 4.16
N ARG A 56 15.41 -0.64 5.41
CA ARG A 56 14.99 0.26 6.49
C ARG A 56 16.07 1.27 6.84
N GLU A 57 17.29 0.81 7.03
CA GLU A 57 18.44 1.68 7.32
C GLU A 57 18.65 2.71 6.19
N TYR A 58 18.56 2.26 4.92
CA TYR A 58 18.65 3.15 3.77
C TYR A 58 17.50 4.17 3.71
N PHE A 59 16.26 3.73 3.96
CA PHE A 59 15.10 4.62 4.03
C PHE A 59 15.26 5.67 5.13
N ASP A 60 15.66 5.25 6.33
CA ASP A 60 15.85 6.14 7.48
C ASP A 60 16.96 7.18 7.21
N GLU A 61 18.03 6.80 6.51
CA GLU A 61 19.10 7.70 6.07
C GLU A 61 18.58 8.73 5.04
N ARG A 62 17.85 8.28 4.01
CA ARG A 62 17.31 9.17 2.97
C ARG A 62 16.24 10.13 3.47
N MET A 63 15.49 9.70 4.47
CA MET A 63 14.43 10.49 5.11
C MET A 63 14.93 11.26 6.35
N ALA A 64 16.25 11.26 6.60
CA ALA A 64 16.83 12.01 7.69
C ALA A 64 16.54 13.51 7.56
N GLY A 65 16.16 14.14 8.69
CA GLY A 65 15.83 15.56 8.76
C GLY A 65 14.43 15.94 8.27
N LEU A 66 13.57 14.98 7.92
CA LEU A 66 12.15 15.24 7.61
C LEU A 66 11.25 15.34 8.84
N VAL A 67 11.67 14.75 9.96
CA VAL A 67 10.91 14.79 11.21
C VAL A 67 11.22 16.09 11.94
N ALA A 68 10.18 16.86 12.27
CA ALA A 68 10.32 17.97 13.20
C ALA A 68 10.61 17.40 14.61
N ALA A 69 11.57 17.99 15.32
CA ALA A 69 12.25 17.39 16.49
C ALA A 69 11.37 17.00 17.69
N SER A 70 10.06 17.28 17.71
CA SER A 70 9.19 17.02 18.87
C SER A 70 8.12 15.94 18.69
N ASP A 71 7.66 15.62 17.47
CA ASP A 71 6.35 14.95 17.30
C ASP A 71 6.37 13.72 16.35
N ASP A 72 7.53 13.26 15.86
CA ASP A 72 7.65 12.17 14.85
C ASP A 72 6.82 12.36 13.56
N HIS A 73 6.24 13.55 13.39
CA HIS A 73 5.39 13.94 12.27
C HIS A 73 6.24 14.50 11.12
N ILE A 74 5.97 13.99 9.91
CA ILE A 74 6.54 14.44 8.65
C ILE A 74 5.49 15.29 7.92
N GLN A 75 5.85 16.53 7.62
CA GLN A 75 5.02 17.39 6.78
C GLN A 75 5.05 16.89 5.32
N PRO A 76 3.90 16.68 4.65
CA PRO A 76 3.85 16.17 3.28
C PRO A 76 4.72 16.98 2.30
N ASN A 77 4.71 18.31 2.37
CA ASN A 77 5.53 19.18 1.52
C ASN A 77 7.04 18.90 1.66
N SER A 78 7.50 18.54 2.85
CA SER A 78 8.91 18.23 3.08
C SER A 78 9.36 17.00 2.28
N ILE A 79 8.46 16.03 2.05
CA ILE A 79 8.72 14.86 1.19
C ILE A 79 8.92 15.32 -0.25
N ILE A 80 8.09 16.25 -0.74
CA ILE A 80 8.19 16.77 -2.11
C ILE A 80 9.53 17.48 -2.31
N GLY A 81 9.93 18.32 -1.35
CA GLY A 81 11.25 18.94 -1.36
C GLY A 81 12.40 17.92 -1.44
N LYS A 82 12.32 16.80 -0.71
CA LYS A 82 13.32 15.72 -0.80
C LYS A 82 13.30 15.00 -2.15
N LEU A 83 12.12 14.72 -2.69
CA LEU A 83 11.99 14.07 -4.00
C LEU A 83 12.55 14.98 -5.12
N SER A 84 12.27 16.29 -5.08
CA SER A 84 12.85 17.25 -6.03
C SER A 84 14.38 17.32 -5.94
N GLN A 85 14.94 17.26 -4.73
CA GLN A 85 16.40 17.20 -4.52
C GLN A 85 17.01 15.91 -5.06
N ALA A 86 16.32 14.78 -4.92
CA ALA A 86 16.78 13.48 -5.43
C ALA A 86 16.66 13.36 -6.96
N HIS A 87 15.77 14.13 -7.59
CA HIS A 87 15.53 14.16 -9.03
C HIS A 87 15.73 15.57 -9.61
N PRO A 88 16.96 16.12 -9.59
CA PRO A 88 17.20 17.54 -9.91
C PRO A 88 16.76 17.93 -11.33
N SER A 89 16.89 17.03 -12.31
CA SER A 89 16.45 17.28 -13.69
C SER A 89 14.93 17.25 -13.88
N LYS A 90 14.15 16.81 -12.88
CA LYS A 90 12.69 16.75 -12.90
C LYS A 90 12.05 17.56 -11.77
N ALA A 91 12.84 18.41 -11.10
CA ALA A 91 12.41 19.13 -9.91
C ALA A 91 11.14 19.95 -10.14
N ASP A 92 11.07 20.70 -11.26
CA ASP A 92 9.91 21.55 -11.60
C ASP A 92 8.62 20.74 -11.78
N ILE A 93 8.73 19.54 -12.39
CA ILE A 93 7.60 18.64 -12.63
C ILE A 93 7.13 18.01 -11.31
N ILE A 94 8.05 17.69 -10.39
CA ILE A 94 7.70 17.21 -9.05
C ILE A 94 7.01 18.34 -8.26
N GLN A 95 7.49 19.57 -8.37
CA GLN A 95 6.92 20.73 -7.67
C GLN A 95 5.52 21.08 -8.20
N SER A 96 5.28 21.01 -9.51
CA SER A 96 3.93 21.21 -10.07
C SER A 96 2.94 20.14 -9.62
N MET A 97 3.43 18.94 -9.25
CA MET A 97 2.66 17.82 -8.73
C MET A 97 2.45 17.83 -7.21
N THR A 98 2.91 18.86 -6.49
CA THR A 98 2.89 18.92 -5.01
C THR A 98 1.54 18.49 -4.41
N PRO A 99 0.39 19.10 -4.76
CA PRO A 99 -0.88 18.75 -4.11
C PRO A 99 -1.24 17.27 -4.30
N THR A 100 -1.02 16.75 -5.51
CA THR A 100 -1.29 15.35 -5.86
C THR A 100 -0.39 14.40 -5.09
N LEU A 101 0.92 14.69 -4.99
CA LEU A 101 1.87 13.81 -4.30
C LEU A 101 1.69 13.82 -2.78
N GLU A 102 1.31 14.97 -2.20
CA GLU A 102 0.93 15.05 -0.78
C GLU A 102 -0.32 14.21 -0.49
N GLN A 103 -1.36 14.37 -1.31
CA GLN A 103 -2.60 13.60 -1.22
C GLN A 103 -2.35 12.10 -1.34
N LEU A 104 -1.55 11.67 -2.31
CA LEU A 104 -1.16 10.27 -2.47
C LEU A 104 -0.38 9.76 -1.24
N SER A 105 0.54 10.56 -0.71
CA SER A 105 1.34 10.16 0.47
C SER A 105 0.45 9.91 1.70
N VAL A 106 -0.52 10.80 1.95
CA VAL A 106 -1.46 10.67 3.08
C VAL A 106 -2.46 9.53 2.86
N ALA A 107 -3.01 9.40 1.65
CA ALA A 107 -3.99 8.37 1.36
C ALA A 107 -3.39 6.96 1.45
N TYR A 108 -2.20 6.74 0.88
CA TYR A 108 -1.52 5.45 0.97
C TYR A 108 -0.94 5.17 2.36
N ALA A 109 -0.66 6.21 3.16
CA ALA A 109 -0.35 6.04 4.58
C ALA A 109 -1.59 5.57 5.38
N SER A 110 -2.78 6.03 5.00
CA SER A 110 -4.05 5.75 5.67
C SER A 110 -4.67 4.41 5.27
N PHE A 111 -4.35 3.92 4.06
CA PHE A 111 -4.77 2.62 3.52
C PHE A 111 -4.55 1.47 4.53
N PRO A 112 -5.50 0.52 4.68
CA PRO A 112 -6.72 0.33 3.87
C PRO A 112 -7.98 1.02 4.41
N PHE A 113 -7.87 1.95 5.36
CA PHE A 113 -9.04 2.55 6.01
C PHE A 113 -9.23 4.01 5.62
N SER A 114 -10.47 4.46 5.73
CA SER A 114 -10.87 5.85 5.45
C SER A 114 -10.39 6.85 6.51
N THR A 115 -10.06 6.38 7.72
CA THR A 115 -9.54 7.22 8.81
C THR A 115 -8.13 7.73 8.46
N PRO A 116 -7.92 9.04 8.30
CA PRO A 116 -6.60 9.59 7.99
C PRO A 116 -5.61 9.34 9.14
N VAL A 117 -4.35 9.09 8.82
CA VAL A 117 -3.27 8.94 9.81
C VAL A 117 -2.29 10.10 9.76
N VAL A 118 -1.65 10.38 10.89
CA VAL A 118 -0.48 11.26 10.94
C VAL A 118 0.66 10.59 10.17
N LEU A 119 1.35 11.37 9.33
CA LEU A 119 2.42 10.86 8.50
C LEU A 119 3.72 10.70 9.31
N THR A 120 3.86 9.57 9.98
CA THR A 120 5.10 9.14 10.65
C THR A 120 6.05 8.48 9.66
N LYS A 121 7.30 8.20 10.06
CA LYS A 121 8.24 7.41 9.23
C LYS A 121 7.67 6.05 8.83
N ASP A 122 6.98 5.36 9.74
CA ASP A 122 6.40 4.04 9.47
C ASP A 122 5.18 4.13 8.54
N ALA A 123 4.34 5.15 8.73
CA ALA A 123 3.21 5.40 7.85
C ALA A 123 3.67 5.77 6.42
N LEU A 124 4.68 6.62 6.31
CA LEU A 124 5.29 7.00 5.03
C LEU A 124 6.00 5.82 4.35
N CYS A 125 6.72 5.02 5.13
CA CYS A 125 7.35 3.80 4.62
C CYS A 125 6.32 2.84 4.03
N ARG A 126 5.20 2.59 4.74
CA ARG A 126 4.09 1.79 4.22
C ARG A 126 3.50 2.40 2.94
N ALA A 127 3.30 3.71 2.91
CA ALA A 127 2.79 4.40 1.72
C ALA A 127 3.69 4.19 0.50
N ILE A 128 5.00 4.40 0.66
CA ILE A 128 6.00 4.21 -0.40
C ILE A 128 6.10 2.75 -0.84
N LEU A 129 6.04 1.81 0.10
CA LEU A 129 6.01 0.37 -0.23
C LEU A 129 4.82 0.06 -1.14
N LEU A 130 3.64 0.63 -0.86
CA LEU A 130 2.43 0.43 -1.66
C LEU A 130 2.45 1.17 -3.01
N LEU A 131 3.15 2.30 -3.11
CA LEU A 131 3.31 3.10 -4.33
C LEU A 131 4.43 2.57 -5.26
N THR A 132 5.19 1.57 -4.84
CA THR A 132 6.30 0.97 -5.60
C THR A 132 5.97 -0.46 -6.02
N GLU A 133 6.83 -1.06 -6.86
CA GLU A 133 6.69 -2.47 -7.28
C GLU A 133 6.62 -3.46 -6.10
N ARG A 134 7.14 -3.08 -4.93
CA ARG A 134 7.06 -3.89 -3.70
C ARG A 134 5.60 -4.11 -3.28
N GLY A 135 4.74 -3.11 -3.47
CA GLY A 135 3.30 -3.22 -3.29
C GLY A 135 2.71 -4.22 -4.27
N TRP A 136 3.11 -4.20 -5.55
CA TRP A 136 2.60 -5.14 -6.54
C TRP A 136 2.97 -6.58 -6.18
N CYS A 137 4.20 -6.81 -5.71
CA CYS A 137 4.65 -8.12 -5.23
C CYS A 137 3.84 -8.61 -4.03
N CYS A 138 3.46 -7.73 -3.10
CA CYS A 138 2.75 -8.11 -1.88
C CYS A 138 1.33 -8.65 -2.14
N TRP A 139 0.76 -8.30 -3.30
CA TRP A 139 -0.55 -8.76 -3.75
C TRP A 139 -0.53 -10.10 -4.48
N ARG A 140 0.64 -10.58 -4.93
CA ARG A 140 0.78 -11.83 -5.66
C ARG A 140 0.61 -13.06 -4.78
N GLN A 141 -0.08 -14.05 -5.32
CA GLN A 141 -0.42 -15.31 -4.65
C GLN A 141 0.34 -16.49 -5.28
N GLY A 142 0.65 -17.49 -4.46
CA GLY A 142 1.20 -18.76 -4.91
C GLY A 142 0.10 -19.72 -5.33
N LYS A 143 0.45 -20.84 -5.96
CA LYS A 143 -0.54 -21.87 -6.31
C LYS A 143 -1.11 -22.49 -5.04
N GLY A 144 -2.44 -22.58 -4.94
CA GLY A 144 -3.15 -23.25 -3.84
C GLY A 144 -3.47 -22.37 -2.63
N THR A 145 -3.27 -21.05 -2.70
CA THR A 145 -3.67 -20.11 -1.64
C THR A 145 -5.12 -19.65 -1.83
N SER A 146 -5.87 -19.54 -0.73
CA SER A 146 -7.27 -19.05 -0.70
C SER A 146 -7.40 -17.53 -0.51
N ILE A 147 -6.30 -16.81 -0.30
CA ILE A 147 -6.35 -15.34 -0.22
C ILE A 147 -6.48 -14.75 -1.62
N ARG A 148 -7.41 -13.81 -1.73
CA ARG A 148 -7.66 -13.00 -2.92
C ARG A 148 -6.40 -12.24 -3.39
N SER A 149 -6.14 -12.28 -4.70
CA SER A 149 -5.17 -11.39 -5.35
C SER A 149 -5.78 -10.01 -5.56
N ARG A 150 -4.94 -8.97 -5.49
CA ARG A 150 -5.32 -7.62 -5.88
C ARG A 150 -4.74 -7.32 -7.25
N SER A 151 -5.60 -6.94 -8.19
CA SER A 151 -5.18 -6.59 -9.54
C SER A 151 -4.67 -5.15 -9.62
N ASP A 152 -3.95 -4.83 -10.70
CA ASP A 152 -3.50 -3.46 -10.96
C ASP A 152 -4.69 -2.51 -11.16
N GLU A 153 -5.83 -2.97 -11.70
CA GLU A 153 -7.05 -2.15 -11.75
C GLU A 153 -7.51 -1.70 -10.37
N LYS A 154 -7.41 -2.57 -9.36
CA LYS A 154 -7.81 -2.22 -7.98
C LYS A 154 -6.84 -1.24 -7.33
N GLN A 155 -5.57 -1.25 -7.71
CA GLN A 155 -4.63 -0.21 -7.27
C GLN A 155 -4.92 1.13 -7.95
N LEU A 156 -5.18 1.13 -9.26
CA LEU A 156 -5.52 2.33 -10.02
C LEU A 156 -6.88 2.92 -9.62
N SER A 157 -7.85 2.06 -9.30
CA SER A 157 -9.14 2.42 -8.71
C SER A 157 -8.96 3.14 -7.36
N PHE A 158 -8.11 2.60 -6.48
CA PHE A 158 -7.79 3.30 -5.23
C PHE A 158 -7.10 4.63 -5.51
N LEU A 159 -6.10 4.68 -6.40
CA LEU A 159 -5.42 5.91 -6.81
C LEU A 159 -6.44 6.96 -7.32
N TYR A 160 -7.35 6.59 -8.21
CA TYR A 160 -8.44 7.46 -8.66
C TYR A 160 -9.25 8.00 -7.47
N SER A 161 -9.70 7.12 -6.57
CA SER A 161 -10.45 7.54 -5.38
C SER A 161 -9.65 8.48 -4.49
N THR A 162 -8.32 8.30 -4.39
CA THR A 162 -7.47 9.19 -3.61
C THR A 162 -7.50 10.59 -4.16
N LEU A 163 -7.49 10.76 -5.50
CA LEU A 163 -7.50 12.03 -6.20
C LEU A 163 -8.84 12.76 -6.07
N VAL A 164 -9.94 12.02 -6.06
CA VAL A 164 -11.31 12.56 -5.95
C VAL A 164 -11.72 12.83 -4.50
N CYS A 165 -11.30 11.99 -3.56
CA CYS A 165 -11.75 12.03 -2.16
C CYS A 165 -10.57 12.20 -1.17
N PRO A 166 -9.86 13.34 -1.16
CA PRO A 166 -8.86 13.60 -0.15
C PRO A 166 -9.46 13.63 1.26
N PRO A 167 -8.68 13.32 2.32
CA PRO A 167 -7.24 13.03 2.28
C PRO A 167 -6.90 11.53 2.22
N ALA A 168 -7.87 10.63 2.45
CA ALA A 168 -7.64 9.19 2.57
C ALA A 168 -8.07 8.36 1.35
N GLY A 169 -8.73 8.98 0.37
CA GLY A 169 -9.44 8.27 -0.69
C GLY A 169 -10.74 7.63 -0.20
N ALA A 170 -11.29 6.74 -1.02
CA ALA A 170 -12.48 5.97 -0.70
C ALA A 170 -12.16 4.46 -0.75
N PRO A 171 -11.47 3.91 0.26
CA PRO A 171 -11.16 2.49 0.28
C PRO A 171 -12.44 1.66 0.41
N THR A 172 -12.45 0.54 -0.30
CA THR A 172 -13.56 -0.42 -0.32
C THR A 172 -13.40 -1.49 0.76
N GLN A 173 -14.47 -2.23 1.06
CA GLN A 173 -14.37 -3.46 1.87
C GLN A 173 -13.34 -4.44 1.33
N GLY A 174 -13.23 -4.53 -0.01
CA GLY A 174 -12.22 -5.37 -0.65
C GLY A 174 -10.80 -4.97 -0.30
N ASP A 175 -10.55 -3.68 -0.07
CA ASP A 175 -9.22 -3.17 0.31
C ASP A 175 -8.85 -3.57 1.74
N VAL A 176 -9.82 -3.50 2.65
CA VAL A 176 -9.64 -3.96 4.03
C VAL A 176 -9.40 -5.47 4.05
N LEU A 177 -10.24 -6.24 3.36
CA LEU A 177 -10.09 -7.69 3.21
C LEU A 177 -8.73 -8.08 2.62
N ASP A 178 -8.29 -7.40 1.57
CA ASP A 178 -6.98 -7.62 0.95
C ASP A 178 -5.85 -7.48 1.99
N VAL A 179 -5.95 -6.53 2.93
CA VAL A 179 -4.93 -6.32 3.97
C VAL A 179 -5.07 -7.30 5.14
N VAL A 180 -6.26 -7.44 5.74
CA VAL A 180 -6.44 -8.27 6.96
C VAL A 180 -6.14 -9.74 6.71
N CYS A 181 -6.37 -10.23 5.49
CA CYS A 181 -5.99 -11.59 5.12
C CYS A 181 -4.47 -11.81 5.15
N ARG A 182 -3.67 -10.76 4.98
CA ARG A 182 -2.20 -10.82 4.85
C ARG A 182 -1.47 -10.53 6.17
N VAL A 183 -2.13 -9.92 7.14
CA VAL A 183 -1.49 -9.62 8.42
C VAL A 183 -1.30 -10.88 9.24
N ARG A 184 -0.33 -10.84 10.17
CA ARG A 184 -0.21 -11.90 11.17
C ARG A 184 -1.27 -11.73 12.25
N TYR A 185 -1.80 -12.85 12.70
CA TYR A 185 -2.71 -12.97 13.83
C TYR A 185 -2.34 -14.23 14.62
N PRO A 186 -2.67 -14.30 15.92
CA PRO A 186 -2.41 -15.48 16.73
C PRO A 186 -3.32 -16.64 16.27
N CYS A 187 -2.81 -17.51 15.39
CA CYS A 187 -3.50 -18.71 14.92
C CYS A 187 -2.49 -19.76 14.47
N ASP A 188 -2.98 -20.97 14.26
CA ASP A 188 -2.27 -22.21 14.28
C ASP A 188 -3.15 -23.29 13.58
N VAL A 189 -2.56 -24.26 12.84
CA VAL A 189 -3.38 -25.19 12.02
C VAL A 189 -2.98 -26.66 12.10
N HIS A 190 -3.96 -27.56 12.23
CA HIS A 190 -3.79 -29.00 12.08
C HIS A 190 -4.83 -29.59 11.11
N GLN A 191 -4.39 -30.39 10.11
CA GLN A 191 -5.25 -31.16 9.19
C GLN A 191 -6.40 -30.38 8.53
N GLY A 192 -6.15 -29.13 8.11
CA GLY A 192 -7.11 -28.33 7.34
C GLY A 192 -8.28 -27.76 8.15
N THR A 193 -8.21 -27.80 9.49
CA THR A 193 -9.18 -27.18 10.40
C THR A 193 -8.42 -26.25 11.35
N ILE A 194 -8.97 -25.07 11.66
CA ILE A 194 -8.39 -24.13 12.64
C ILE A 194 -8.27 -24.83 13.99
N LEU A 195 -7.04 -25.16 14.38
CA LEU A 195 -6.65 -25.63 15.70
C LEU A 195 -5.20 -25.20 15.91
N ASN A 196 -5.00 -24.13 16.69
CA ASN A 196 -4.03 -24.03 17.80
C ASN A 196 -2.83 -25.02 17.72
N GLY A 197 -1.55 -24.57 17.66
CA GLY A 197 -0.35 -25.12 16.96
C GLY A 197 0.34 -24.39 15.75
N LEU A 198 1.47 -23.72 16.03
CA LEU A 198 2.41 -22.94 15.18
C LEU A 198 2.45 -23.21 13.66
N ASN A 199 1.73 -22.44 12.83
CA ASN A 199 1.90 -22.51 11.37
C ASN A 199 2.01 -21.15 10.70
N TYR A 200 3.07 -20.99 9.91
CA TYR A 200 3.26 -19.87 8.99
C TYR A 200 2.01 -19.70 8.14
N LEU A 201 1.34 -18.54 8.25
CA LEU A 201 0.37 -18.02 7.29
C LEU A 201 -0.41 -19.13 6.59
N GLN A 202 -1.17 -19.96 7.32
CA GLN A 202 -2.26 -20.64 6.64
C GLN A 202 -3.28 -19.56 6.31
N ARG A 203 -3.10 -19.07 5.10
CA ARG A 203 -3.92 -18.09 4.41
C ARG A 203 -5.37 -18.57 4.50
N HIS A 204 -6.17 -17.92 5.32
CA HIS A 204 -7.60 -18.19 5.43
C HIS A 204 -8.33 -17.59 4.23
N PRO A 205 -9.46 -18.18 3.80
CA PRO A 205 -10.32 -17.53 2.82
C PRO A 205 -10.76 -16.16 3.36
N ASP A 206 -10.92 -15.20 2.45
CA ASP A 206 -11.38 -13.85 2.79
C ASP A 206 -12.72 -13.84 3.53
N THR A 207 -13.56 -14.87 3.32
CA THR A 207 -14.82 -15.08 4.03
C THR A 207 -14.70 -15.08 5.55
N ASP A 208 -13.59 -15.60 6.10
CA ASP A 208 -13.38 -15.69 7.55
C ASP A 208 -13.13 -14.29 8.17
N PHE A 209 -12.70 -13.32 7.35
CA PHE A 209 -12.37 -11.97 7.79
C PHE A 209 -13.41 -10.92 7.42
N ILE A 210 -14.51 -11.29 6.75
CA ILE A 210 -15.61 -10.36 6.46
C ILE A 210 -16.10 -9.64 7.74
N PRO A 211 -16.41 -10.35 8.85
CA PRO A 211 -16.89 -9.67 10.05
C PRO A 211 -15.85 -8.72 10.67
N LEU A 212 -14.56 -9.06 10.56
CA LEU A 212 -13.48 -8.19 11.02
C LEU A 212 -13.35 -6.94 10.14
N ALA A 213 -13.40 -7.11 8.82
CA ALA A 213 -13.32 -6.00 7.88
C ALA A 213 -14.47 -5.01 8.09
N GLU A 214 -15.70 -5.51 8.27
CA GLU A 214 -16.88 -4.71 8.56
C GLU A 214 -16.80 -3.99 9.91
N ARG A 215 -16.25 -4.63 10.95
CA ARG A 215 -16.03 -4.00 12.26
C ARG A 215 -15.00 -2.86 12.17
N LEU A 216 -13.90 -3.10 11.46
CA LEU A 216 -12.80 -2.14 11.35
C LEU A 216 -13.17 -0.97 10.43
N GLN A 217 -13.93 -1.21 9.38
CA GLN A 217 -14.44 -0.22 8.45
C GLN A 217 -15.87 -0.62 8.15
N PRO A 218 -16.88 0.07 8.68
CA PRO A 218 -18.26 -0.23 8.35
C PRO A 218 -18.51 -0.11 6.84
N VAL A 219 -19.35 -1.00 6.29
CA VAL A 219 -19.78 -0.92 4.89
C VAL A 219 -20.50 0.41 4.70
N GLN A 220 -19.99 1.21 3.76
CA GLN A 220 -20.67 2.42 3.31
C GLN A 220 -21.28 2.12 1.95
N ASP A 221 -22.46 2.68 1.69
CA ASP A 221 -23.07 2.61 0.37
C ASP A 221 -22.11 3.19 -0.66
N ALA A 222 -21.96 2.50 -1.80
CA ALA A 222 -21.12 2.97 -2.89
C ALA A 222 -21.68 4.30 -3.41
N GLN A 223 -21.08 5.40 -2.96
CA GLN A 223 -21.34 6.72 -3.51
C GLN A 223 -20.60 6.81 -4.85
N PRO A 224 -21.27 7.25 -5.93
CA PRO A 224 -20.56 7.52 -7.17
C PRO A 224 -19.51 8.59 -6.91
N LEU A 225 -18.27 8.32 -7.32
CA LEU A 225 -17.17 9.26 -7.21
C LEU A 225 -17.30 10.34 -8.28
N ASP A 226 -17.00 11.59 -7.91
CA ASP A 226 -16.97 12.69 -8.86
C ASP A 226 -15.91 12.45 -9.96
N PRO A 227 -16.18 12.83 -11.21
CA PRO A 227 -15.21 12.68 -12.29
C PRO A 227 -14.00 13.60 -12.10
N LEU A 228 -12.82 13.13 -12.49
CA LEU A 228 -11.58 13.91 -12.39
C LEU A 228 -11.50 14.95 -13.51
N PRO A 229 -11.16 16.22 -13.22
CA PRO A 229 -10.94 17.23 -14.25
C PRO A 229 -9.81 16.85 -15.21
N VAL A 230 -9.97 17.10 -16.50
CA VAL A 230 -8.92 16.82 -17.50
C VAL A 230 -7.63 17.58 -17.22
N SER A 231 -7.69 18.76 -16.60
CA SER A 231 -6.50 19.51 -16.17
C SER A 231 -5.61 18.73 -15.19
N GLN A 232 -6.22 17.95 -14.28
CA GLN A 232 -5.48 17.08 -13.36
C GLN A 232 -4.86 15.89 -14.09
N ILE A 233 -5.54 15.37 -15.11
CA ILE A 233 -5.03 14.29 -15.97
C ILE A 233 -3.87 14.77 -16.84
N GLN A 234 -3.93 15.99 -17.38
CA GLN A 234 -2.83 16.61 -18.12
C GLN A 234 -1.59 16.79 -17.24
N LEU A 235 -1.78 17.17 -15.98
CA LEU A 235 -0.70 17.26 -15.01
C LEU A 235 -0.06 15.88 -14.75
N LEU A 236 -0.89 14.84 -14.55
CA LEU A 236 -0.42 13.46 -14.41
C LEU A 236 0.25 12.92 -15.68
N HIS A 237 -0.21 13.32 -16.87
CA HIS A 237 0.41 12.98 -18.14
C HIS A 237 1.81 13.60 -18.26
N THR A 238 1.94 14.89 -17.94
CA THR A 238 3.24 15.58 -17.90
C THR A 238 4.21 14.87 -16.94
N PHE A 239 3.71 14.46 -15.77
CA PHE A 239 4.46 13.65 -14.83
C PHE A 239 4.87 12.28 -15.42
N ALA A 240 3.93 11.56 -16.05
CA ALA A 240 4.19 10.25 -16.63
C ALA A 240 5.24 10.32 -17.74
N VAL A 241 5.17 11.32 -18.63
CA VAL A 241 6.17 11.56 -19.69
C VAL A 241 7.55 11.75 -19.07
N ALA A 242 7.66 12.55 -18.01
CA ALA A 242 8.93 12.82 -17.36
C ALA A 242 9.56 11.58 -16.70
N PHE A 243 8.75 10.67 -16.17
CA PHE A 243 9.23 9.49 -15.42
C PHE A 243 9.21 8.19 -16.22
N THR A 244 8.74 8.22 -17.46
CA THR A 244 8.79 7.06 -18.37
C THR A 244 10.24 6.77 -18.79
N PRO A 245 10.73 5.53 -18.65
CA PRO A 245 12.07 5.19 -19.09
C PRO A 245 12.28 5.35 -20.61
N PRO A 246 13.49 5.73 -21.09
CA PRO A 246 13.74 6.03 -22.50
C PRO A 246 13.48 4.88 -23.49
N TRP A 247 13.48 3.63 -23.01
CA TRP A 247 13.23 2.43 -23.82
C TRP A 247 11.75 2.03 -23.88
N PHE A 248 10.86 2.76 -23.21
CA PHE A 248 9.42 2.57 -23.34
C PHE A 248 8.83 3.57 -24.33
N LYS A 249 7.69 3.19 -24.93
CA LYS A 249 6.87 4.12 -25.71
C LYS A 249 6.39 5.24 -24.79
N GLU A 250 6.47 6.47 -25.28
CA GLU A 250 5.96 7.64 -24.57
C GLU A 250 4.47 7.46 -24.18
N PRO A 251 4.05 7.90 -22.99
CA PRO A 251 2.67 7.85 -22.56
C PRO A 251 1.72 8.49 -23.57
N VAL A 252 0.66 7.78 -23.92
CA VAL A 252 -0.37 8.28 -24.83
C VAL A 252 -1.00 9.53 -24.19
N PRO A 253 -1.14 10.65 -24.93
CA PRO A 253 -1.87 11.80 -24.43
C PRO A 253 -3.30 11.39 -24.07
N PRO A 254 -3.89 11.97 -23.02
CA PRO A 254 -5.28 11.74 -22.69
C PRO A 254 -6.18 12.08 -23.90
N GLY A 255 -6.74 11.07 -24.56
CA GLY A 255 -7.57 11.20 -25.77
C GLY A 255 -8.98 11.73 -25.50
N PHE A 256 -9.12 12.69 -24.57
CA PHE A 256 -10.38 13.22 -24.06
C PHE A 256 -10.69 14.61 -24.63
N GLU A 257 -10.38 14.85 -25.90
CA GLU A 257 -10.41 16.19 -26.52
C GLU A 257 -11.76 16.92 -26.39
N ASP A 258 -12.87 16.16 -26.27
CA ASP A 258 -14.23 16.70 -26.14
C ASP A 258 -14.83 16.64 -24.72
N SER A 259 -14.08 16.14 -23.71
CA SER A 259 -14.58 16.00 -22.33
C SER A 259 -13.83 16.91 -21.36
N GLU A 260 -14.55 17.56 -20.44
CA GLU A 260 -13.94 18.37 -19.38
C GLU A 260 -13.48 17.54 -18.17
N SER A 261 -13.96 16.30 -18.06
CA SER A 261 -13.64 15.40 -16.96
C SER A 261 -13.66 13.93 -17.39
N ILE A 262 -13.08 13.05 -16.57
CA ILE A 262 -13.08 11.60 -16.82
C ILE A 262 -13.52 10.81 -15.60
N ASN A 263 -14.24 9.72 -15.85
CA ASN A 263 -14.66 8.79 -14.81
C ASN A 263 -13.53 7.78 -14.46
N GLU A 264 -13.80 6.93 -13.48
CA GLU A 264 -12.85 5.92 -12.99
C GLU A 264 -12.40 4.95 -14.09
N GLU A 265 -13.31 4.45 -14.93
CA GLU A 265 -13.00 3.49 -15.98
C GLU A 265 -12.07 4.08 -17.05
N GLN A 266 -12.37 5.31 -17.48
CA GLN A 266 -11.53 6.07 -18.41
C GLN A 266 -10.16 6.35 -17.80
N PHE A 267 -10.11 6.72 -16.51
CA PHE A 267 -8.86 6.93 -15.79
C PHE A 267 -8.02 5.66 -15.74
N ILE A 268 -8.59 4.52 -15.36
CA ILE A 268 -7.87 3.23 -15.26
C ILE A 268 -7.31 2.83 -16.63
N THR A 269 -8.10 3.00 -17.69
CA THR A 269 -7.67 2.69 -19.07
C THR A 269 -6.46 3.53 -19.45
N TRP A 270 -6.56 4.85 -19.30
CA TRP A 270 -5.46 5.77 -19.59
C TRP A 270 -4.23 5.51 -18.70
N ALA A 271 -4.41 5.33 -17.39
CA ALA A 271 -3.32 5.16 -16.44
C ALA A 271 -2.52 3.87 -16.68
N LYS A 272 -3.15 2.81 -17.21
CA LYS A 272 -2.46 1.61 -17.68
C LYS A 272 -1.59 1.88 -18.89
N GLU A 273 -2.13 2.57 -19.90
CA GLU A 273 -1.38 2.92 -21.12
C GLU A 273 -0.21 3.86 -20.81
N ALA A 274 -0.44 4.84 -19.94
CA ALA A 274 0.57 5.77 -19.43
C ALA A 274 1.52 5.14 -18.41
N ARG A 275 1.25 3.89 -17.96
CA ARG A 275 2.04 3.15 -16.97
C ARG A 275 2.26 3.96 -15.69
N LEU A 276 1.21 4.59 -15.19
CA LEU A 276 1.29 5.55 -14.09
C LEU A 276 1.90 4.94 -12.83
N LEU A 277 1.56 3.70 -12.49
CA LEU A 277 2.14 3.01 -11.33
C LEU A 277 3.67 2.84 -11.47
N LEU A 278 4.18 2.56 -12.67
CA LEU A 278 5.62 2.49 -12.93
C LEU A 278 6.27 3.86 -12.75
N CYS A 279 5.64 4.93 -13.24
CA CYS A 279 6.13 6.30 -13.07
C CYS A 279 6.21 6.69 -11.58
N LEU A 280 5.21 6.33 -10.78
CA LEU A 280 5.23 6.49 -9.32
C LEU A 280 6.33 5.66 -8.67
N HIS A 281 6.53 4.41 -9.09
CA HIS A 281 7.65 3.61 -8.63
C HIS A 281 9.00 4.30 -8.88
N ARG A 282 9.23 4.83 -10.09
CA ARG A 282 10.46 5.54 -10.46
C ARG A 282 10.67 6.84 -9.68
N LEU A 283 9.59 7.51 -9.28
CA LEU A 283 9.68 8.66 -8.38
C LEU A 283 10.23 8.24 -7.01
N PHE A 284 9.72 7.15 -6.44
CA PHE A 284 10.03 6.72 -5.08
C PHE A 284 11.21 5.73 -4.95
N GLU A 285 11.75 5.19 -6.06
CA GLU A 285 12.88 4.24 -5.99
C GLU A 285 14.14 4.84 -5.36
N VAL A 286 14.27 6.18 -5.37
CA VAL A 286 15.40 6.91 -4.78
C VAL A 286 15.43 6.82 -3.25
N VAL A 287 14.25 6.67 -2.62
CA VAL A 287 14.11 6.46 -1.17
C VAL A 287 13.96 4.98 -0.81
N LEU A 288 13.56 4.15 -1.77
CA LEU A 288 13.41 2.71 -1.59
C LEU A 288 13.76 1.95 -2.89
N PRO A 289 15.03 1.52 -3.06
CA PRO A 289 15.50 0.92 -4.32
C PRO A 289 14.73 -0.35 -4.74
N PRO A 290 14.80 -0.77 -6.01
CA PRO A 290 14.19 -2.03 -6.44
C PRO A 290 14.71 -3.24 -5.65
N LEU A 291 13.90 -4.29 -5.57
CA LEU A 291 14.33 -5.57 -5.00
C LEU A 291 15.45 -6.15 -5.86
N LYS A 292 16.53 -6.59 -5.22
CA LYS A 292 17.67 -7.24 -5.89
C LYS A 292 17.44 -8.74 -6.05
#